data_AF-A0A4Q3F971-F1
#
_entry.id   AF-A0A4Q3F971-F1
#
_cell.length_a   1.000
_cell.length_b   1.000
_cell.length_c   1.000
_cell.angle_alpha   90.00
_cell.angle_beta   90.00
_cell.angle_gamma   90.00
#
_symmetry.space_group_name_H-M   'P 1'
#
loop_
_entity.id
_entity.type
_entity.pdbx_description
1 polymer ?
#
loop_
_entity_poly.entity_id
_entity_poly.type
_entity_poly.pdbx_seq_one_letter_code
_entity_poly.pdbx_strand_id
1 'polypeptide(L)'
;MKIIFRNILILTGLLTCFSSCKKYVGGDTNINPNQSSTPTLNTLLPVVIESTTENHFRVAYITAMFSQQLAAYTSGALNEDQNRDVRIESAFQGIYQNSLTNLDAMVKLGQQQNAPYYIGIGKILQAVNLSLATDTWGDIPYTEAFQGAANLYPKYDSQESIYKTMQTLLDDGITQLS
;
A
#
# COMPACT_ATOMS: atom_id res chain seq x y z
N MET A 1 48.01 51.08 -1.35
CA MET A 1 47.98 49.62 -1.05
C MET A 1 47.12 49.22 0.14
N LYS A 2 47.26 49.84 1.33
CA LYS A 2 46.51 49.42 2.55
C LYS A 2 44.97 49.39 2.40
N ILE A 3 44.38 50.34 1.65
CA ILE A 3 42.92 50.42 1.43
C ILE A 3 42.41 49.31 0.50
N ILE A 4 43.16 49.00 -0.56
CA ILE A 4 42.81 47.91 -1.50
C ILE A 4 42.91 46.56 -0.79
N PHE A 5 43.94 46.36 0.03
CA PHE A 5 44.12 45.13 0.81
C PHE A 5 43.01 44.95 1.87
N ARG A 6 42.57 46.04 2.51
CA ARG A 6 41.42 46.06 3.44
C ARG A 6 40.11 45.67 2.74
N ASN A 7 39.86 46.22 1.55
CA ASN A 7 38.64 45.93 0.81
C ASN A 7 38.60 44.50 0.27
N ILE A 8 39.76 43.94 -0.12
CA ILE A 8 39.89 42.52 -0.51
C ILE A 8 39.60 41.62 0.69
N LEU A 9 40.14 41.92 1.88
CA LEU A 9 39.88 41.16 3.11
C LEU A 9 38.40 41.15 3.51
N ILE A 10 37.71 42.28 3.37
CA ILE A 10 36.26 42.38 3.64
C ILE A 10 35.45 41.56 2.63
N LEU A 11 35.82 41.63 1.34
CA LEU A 11 35.12 40.90 0.28
C LEU A 11 35.30 39.38 0.43
N THR A 12 36.51 38.91 0.72
CA THR A 12 36.80 37.50 0.97
C THR A 12 36.06 36.99 2.22
N GLY A 13 35.99 37.80 3.28
CA GLY A 13 35.19 37.48 4.47
C GLY A 13 33.70 37.30 4.16
N LEU A 14 33.11 38.20 3.36
CA LEU A 14 31.70 38.14 2.99
C LEU A 14 31.36 36.92 2.12
N LEU A 15 32.27 36.49 1.25
CA LEU A 15 32.09 35.29 0.42
C LEU A 15 32.08 33.99 1.23
N THR A 16 32.78 33.92 2.38
CA THR A 16 32.79 32.71 3.22
C THR A 16 31.47 32.49 3.97
N CYS A 17 30.68 33.54 4.21
CA CYS A 17 29.41 33.45 4.93
C CYS A 17 28.32 32.66 4.19
N PHE A 18 28.39 32.56 2.86
CA PHE A 18 27.39 31.82 2.06
C PHE A 18 27.61 30.30 2.00
N SER A 19 28.74 29.79 2.51
CA SER A 19 29.05 28.36 2.48
C SER A 19 28.38 27.54 3.60
N SER A 20 27.82 28.20 4.63
CA SER A 20 27.27 27.55 5.82
C SER A 20 25.80 27.13 5.70
N CYS A 21 25.03 27.72 4.78
CA CYS A 21 23.59 27.46 4.67
C CYS A 21 23.24 26.01 4.28
N LYS A 22 24.16 25.26 3.66
CA LYS A 22 23.95 23.83 3.37
C LYS A 22 23.80 22.97 4.63
N LYS A 23 24.42 23.34 5.75
CA LYS A 23 24.32 22.56 7.01
C LYS A 23 23.01 22.79 7.78
N TYR A 24 22.32 23.91 7.55
CA TYR A 24 21.05 24.21 8.23
C TYR A 24 19.86 23.47 7.58
N VAL A 25 19.90 23.28 6.27
CA VAL A 25 18.82 22.64 5.49
C VAL A 25 19.19 21.19 5.08
N GLY A 26 20.43 20.75 5.32
CA GLY A 26 20.99 19.49 4.80
C GLY A 26 21.63 18.58 5.84
N GLY A 27 21.17 18.63 7.09
CA GLY A 27 21.50 17.63 8.11
C GLY A 27 20.30 16.70 8.38
N ASP A 28 20.49 15.73 9.26
CA ASP A 28 19.46 14.78 9.77
C ASP A 28 18.26 15.47 10.49
N THR A 29 18.04 16.76 10.26
CA THR A 29 16.97 17.58 10.84
C THR A 29 15.60 17.34 10.19
N ASN A 30 15.56 16.72 9.00
CA ASN A 30 14.33 16.25 8.36
C ASN A 30 14.12 14.73 8.53
N ILE A 31 14.74 14.14 9.55
CA ILE A 31 14.38 12.79 9.98
C ILE A 31 13.20 12.95 10.94
N ASN A 32 12.02 12.48 10.52
CA ASN A 32 10.87 12.46 11.41
C ASN A 32 11.18 11.47 12.55
N PRO A 33 11.29 11.92 13.82
CA PRO A 33 11.63 11.04 14.94
C PRO A 33 10.54 10.01 15.24
N ASN A 34 9.33 10.21 14.68
CA ASN A 34 8.21 9.27 14.71
C ASN A 34 8.08 8.48 13.39
N GLN A 35 9.01 8.62 12.46
CA GLN A 35 8.98 7.87 11.20
C GLN A 35 9.03 6.39 11.54
N SER A 36 7.99 5.67 11.10
CA SER A 36 7.84 4.24 11.34
C SER A 36 9.11 3.48 10.96
N SER A 37 9.40 2.42 11.71
CA SER A 37 10.52 1.53 11.44
C SER A 37 10.44 0.97 10.02
N THR A 38 11.60 0.74 9.40
CA THR A 38 11.69 -0.04 8.15
C THR A 38 10.89 -1.34 8.31
N PRO A 39 9.92 -1.62 7.42
CA PRO A 39 9.06 -2.78 7.56
C PRO A 39 9.89 -4.06 7.53
N THR A 40 9.62 -4.95 8.47
CA THR A 40 10.17 -6.31 8.52
C THR A 40 9.09 -7.32 8.17
N LEU A 41 9.48 -8.55 7.80
CA LEU A 41 8.53 -9.64 7.56
C LEU A 41 7.63 -9.90 8.78
N ASN A 42 8.20 -9.86 9.98
CA ASN A 42 7.47 -10.05 11.25
C ASN A 42 6.46 -8.96 11.55
N THR A 43 6.69 -7.73 11.07
CA THR A 43 5.74 -6.62 11.25
C THR A 43 4.70 -6.57 10.14
N LEU A 44 5.04 -7.01 8.92
CA LEU A 44 4.12 -7.00 7.78
C LEU A 44 3.06 -8.10 7.89
N LEU A 45 3.46 -9.32 8.26
CA LEU A 45 2.56 -10.48 8.30
C LEU A 45 1.28 -10.26 9.12
N PRO A 46 1.32 -9.82 10.40
CA PRO A 46 0.09 -9.59 11.16
C PRO A 46 -0.79 -8.48 10.54
N VAL A 47 -0.18 -7.43 9.98
CA VAL A 47 -0.91 -6.31 9.35
C VAL A 47 -1.65 -6.76 8.09
N VAL A 48 -1.03 -7.58 7.25
CA VAL A 48 -1.69 -8.06 6.03
C VAL A 48 -2.80 -9.06 6.34
N ILE A 49 -2.66 -9.89 7.38
CA ILE A 49 -3.72 -10.81 7.83
C ILE A 49 -4.91 -10.02 8.37
N GLU A 50 -4.65 -9.05 9.24
CA GLU A 50 -5.69 -8.22 9.86
C GLU A 50 -6.44 -7.40 8.81
N SER A 51 -5.73 -6.66 7.96
CA SER A 51 -6.37 -5.86 6.91
C SER A 51 -7.14 -6.71 5.90
N THR A 52 -6.63 -7.89 5.52
CA THR A 52 -7.36 -8.83 4.65
C THR A 52 -8.69 -9.23 5.28
N THR A 53 -8.67 -9.56 6.58
CA THR A 53 -9.87 -9.97 7.33
C THR A 53 -10.85 -8.82 7.48
N GLU A 54 -10.36 -7.62 7.79
CA GLU A 54 -11.18 -6.41 7.92
C GLU A 54 -11.89 -6.07 6.60
N ASN A 55 -11.20 -6.18 5.46
CA ASN A 55 -11.79 -5.93 4.15
C ASN A 55 -12.87 -6.96 3.80
N HIS A 56 -12.66 -8.23 4.14
CA HIS A 56 -13.70 -9.26 4.01
C HIS A 56 -14.92 -8.91 4.85
N PHE A 57 -14.74 -8.46 6.09
CA PHE A 57 -15.84 -8.02 6.94
C PHE A 57 -16.60 -6.83 6.30
N ARG A 58 -15.88 -5.83 5.80
CA ARG A 58 -16.48 -4.64 5.17
C ARG A 58 -17.35 -4.99 3.96
N VAL A 59 -16.88 -5.89 3.09
CA VAL A 59 -17.67 -6.39 1.95
C VAL A 59 -18.81 -7.29 2.44
N ALA A 60 -18.53 -8.25 3.33
CA ALA A 60 -19.50 -9.21 3.85
C ALA A 60 -20.69 -8.53 4.52
N TYR A 61 -20.45 -7.47 5.29
CA TYR A 61 -21.50 -6.70 5.97
C TYR A 61 -22.53 -6.15 4.99
N ILE A 62 -22.07 -5.64 3.85
CA ILE A 62 -22.94 -5.11 2.78
C ILE A 62 -23.61 -6.25 2.00
N THR A 63 -22.85 -7.28 1.61
CA THR A 63 -23.41 -8.42 0.87
C THR A 63 -24.40 -9.24 1.69
N ALA A 64 -24.28 -9.25 3.03
CA ALA A 64 -25.23 -9.87 3.94
C ALA A 64 -26.61 -9.20 3.88
N MET A 65 -26.68 -7.90 3.59
CA MET A 65 -27.94 -7.19 3.38
C MET A 65 -28.57 -7.56 2.03
N PHE A 66 -27.76 -7.66 0.97
CA PHE A 66 -28.25 -8.07 -0.35
C PHE A 66 -28.70 -9.54 -0.41
N SER A 67 -28.01 -10.41 0.32
CA SER A 67 -28.40 -11.82 0.49
C SER A 67 -29.48 -12.03 1.56
N GLN A 68 -29.98 -10.95 2.17
CA GLN A 68 -31.05 -10.94 3.17
C GLN A 68 -30.74 -11.75 4.45
N GLN A 69 -29.45 -11.94 4.76
CA GLN A 69 -29.01 -12.47 6.05
C GLN A 69 -29.13 -11.42 7.16
N LEU A 70 -28.91 -10.15 6.80
CA LEU A 70 -29.12 -8.98 7.63
C LEU A 70 -30.12 -8.05 6.95
N ALA A 71 -30.73 -7.16 7.72
CA ALA A 71 -31.58 -6.08 7.20
C ALA A 71 -31.26 -4.79 7.96
N ALA A 72 -31.36 -3.66 7.29
CA ALA A 72 -31.13 -2.37 7.92
C ALA A 72 -32.22 -2.08 8.97
N TYR A 73 -31.81 -1.78 10.19
CA TYR A 73 -32.73 -1.44 11.27
C TYR A 73 -32.98 0.08 11.31
N THR A 74 -34.09 0.52 10.70
CA THR A 74 -34.59 1.92 10.65
C THR A 74 -33.70 2.92 9.90
N SER A 75 -34.27 4.08 9.54
CA SER A 75 -33.66 5.13 8.71
C SER A 75 -32.30 5.62 9.25
N GLY A 76 -31.21 5.29 8.56
CA GLY A 76 -29.85 5.68 8.91
C GLY A 76 -28.90 5.62 7.70
N ALA A 77 -27.64 6.01 7.91
CA ALA A 77 -26.64 6.02 6.85
C ALA A 77 -26.31 4.63 6.29
N LEU A 78 -26.64 3.55 7.01
CA LEU A 78 -26.31 2.16 6.69
C LEU A 78 -27.55 1.38 6.19
N ASN A 79 -28.19 1.90 5.16
CA ASN A 79 -29.40 1.32 4.57
C ASN A 79 -29.15 0.93 3.10
N GLU A 80 -28.15 0.06 2.89
CA GLU A 80 -27.75 -0.36 1.55
C GLU A 80 -28.70 -1.39 0.91
N ASP A 81 -29.69 -1.89 1.67
CA ASP A 81 -30.79 -2.76 1.21
C ASP A 81 -31.96 -2.00 0.55
N GLN A 82 -31.83 -0.69 0.33
CA GLN A 82 -32.89 0.17 -0.21
C GLN A 82 -32.84 0.38 -1.73
N ASN A 83 -32.10 -0.45 -2.48
CA ASN A 83 -31.91 -0.32 -3.93
C ASN A 83 -31.37 1.05 -4.38
N ARG A 84 -30.44 1.61 -3.59
CA ARG A 84 -29.68 2.82 -3.94
C ARG A 84 -28.27 2.45 -4.40
N ASP A 85 -27.56 3.40 -4.98
CA ASP A 85 -26.14 3.22 -5.30
C ASP A 85 -25.33 2.93 -4.03
N VAL A 86 -24.71 1.76 -4.00
CA VAL A 86 -23.88 1.32 -2.88
C VAL A 86 -22.41 1.57 -3.19
N ARG A 87 -21.71 2.21 -2.25
CA ARG A 87 -20.27 2.52 -2.39
C ARG A 87 -19.49 1.87 -1.28
N ILE A 88 -18.72 0.83 -1.62
CA ILE A 88 -17.85 0.11 -0.67
C ILE A 88 -16.41 0.66 -0.74
N GLU A 89 -16.26 1.99 -0.73
CA GLU A 89 -14.98 2.68 -0.97
C GLU A 89 -13.92 2.28 0.06
N SER A 90 -14.28 2.17 1.34
CA SER A 90 -13.32 1.82 2.39
C SER A 90 -12.73 0.42 2.21
N ALA A 91 -13.49 -0.53 1.65
CA ALA A 91 -12.96 -1.85 1.34
C ALA A 91 -12.01 -1.78 0.13
N PHE A 92 -12.36 -1.05 -0.93
CA PHE A 92 -11.46 -0.86 -2.07
C PHE A 92 -10.14 -0.22 -1.63
N GLN A 93 -10.20 0.86 -0.86
CA GLN A 93 -9.03 1.53 -0.30
C GLN A 93 -8.23 0.59 0.60
N GLY A 94 -8.88 -0.13 1.52
CA GLY A 94 -8.22 -1.08 2.41
C GLY A 94 -7.52 -2.21 1.66
N ILE A 95 -8.16 -2.77 0.63
CA ILE A 95 -7.59 -3.84 -0.20
C ILE A 95 -6.31 -3.36 -0.88
N TYR A 96 -6.32 -2.17 -1.49
CA TYR A 96 -5.15 -1.69 -2.23
C TYR A 96 -4.07 -1.08 -1.33
N GLN A 97 -4.44 -0.21 -0.40
CA GLN A 97 -3.48 0.57 0.39
C GLN A 97 -2.90 -0.25 1.55
N ASN A 98 -3.72 -1.08 2.21
CA ASN A 98 -3.32 -1.77 3.43
C ASN A 98 -3.01 -3.25 3.21
N SER A 99 -3.71 -3.93 2.29
CA SER A 99 -3.49 -5.36 2.04
C SER A 99 -2.50 -5.58 0.88
N LEU A 100 -2.90 -5.36 -0.37
CA LEU A 100 -2.12 -5.72 -1.56
C LEU A 100 -0.78 -5.00 -1.65
N THR A 101 -0.69 -3.71 -1.31
CA THR A 101 0.58 -2.96 -1.29
C THR A 101 1.57 -3.54 -0.26
N ASN A 102 1.09 -3.84 0.95
CA ASN A 102 1.92 -4.43 1.99
C ASN A 102 2.29 -5.88 1.68
N LEU A 103 1.41 -6.64 1.02
CA LEU A 103 1.68 -8.00 0.54
C LEU A 103 2.74 -8.00 -0.56
N ASP A 104 2.67 -7.09 -1.53
CA ASP A 104 3.71 -6.92 -2.57
C ASP A 104 5.07 -6.59 -1.93
N ALA A 105 5.10 -5.66 -0.97
CA ALA A 105 6.30 -5.36 -0.20
C ALA A 105 6.83 -6.58 0.58
N MET A 106 5.94 -7.34 1.22
CA MET A 106 6.30 -8.54 1.99
C MET A 106 6.87 -9.65 1.10
N VAL A 107 6.28 -9.88 -0.07
CA VAL A 107 6.77 -10.86 -1.05
C VAL A 107 8.17 -10.47 -1.56
N LYS A 108 8.36 -9.21 -1.94
CA LYS A 108 9.67 -8.68 -2.37
C LYS A 108 10.73 -8.80 -1.28
N LEU A 109 10.37 -8.45 -0.03
CA LEU A 109 11.28 -8.58 1.11
C LEU A 109 11.59 -10.05 1.42
N GLY A 110 10.60 -10.93 1.31
CA GLY A 110 10.75 -12.37 1.51
C GLY A 110 11.73 -12.98 0.50
N GLN A 111 11.67 -12.55 -0.77
CA GLN A 111 12.63 -12.93 -1.80
C GLN A 111 14.05 -12.46 -1.46
N GLN A 112 14.20 -11.19 -1.03
CA GLN A 112 15.50 -10.64 -0.64
C GLN A 112 16.12 -11.37 0.57
N GLN A 113 15.29 -11.84 1.50
CA GLN A 113 15.72 -12.50 2.73
C GLN A 113 15.72 -14.03 2.64
N ASN A 114 15.44 -14.62 1.47
CA ASN A 114 15.28 -16.06 1.28
C ASN A 114 14.31 -16.69 2.31
N ALA A 115 13.15 -16.06 2.49
CA ALA A 115 12.14 -16.46 3.47
C ALA A 115 10.90 -17.05 2.75
N PRO A 116 10.99 -18.29 2.23
CA PRO A 116 9.98 -18.86 1.32
C PRO A 116 8.59 -18.93 1.96
N TYR A 117 8.48 -19.23 3.26
CA TYR A 117 7.18 -19.28 3.92
C TYR A 117 6.44 -17.93 3.92
N TYR A 118 7.14 -16.81 4.08
CA TYR A 118 6.52 -15.48 3.95
C TYR A 118 6.10 -15.17 2.52
N ILE A 119 6.89 -15.62 1.53
CA ILE A 119 6.53 -15.49 0.11
C ILE A 119 5.25 -16.30 -0.15
N GLY A 120 5.19 -17.54 0.31
CA GLY A 120 4.04 -18.43 0.14
C GLY A 120 2.77 -17.86 0.74
N ILE A 121 2.82 -17.44 2.01
CA ILE A 121 1.70 -16.79 2.68
C ILE A 121 1.29 -15.49 1.95
N GLY A 122 2.28 -14.68 1.55
CA GLY A 122 2.06 -13.44 0.83
C GLY A 122 1.29 -13.65 -0.49
N LYS A 123 1.72 -14.61 -1.30
CA LYS A 123 1.05 -14.92 -2.58
C LYS A 123 -0.37 -15.44 -2.39
N ILE A 124 -0.61 -16.30 -1.41
CA ILE A 124 -1.96 -16.79 -1.10
C ILE A 124 -2.87 -15.63 -0.67
N LEU A 125 -2.40 -14.76 0.22
CA LEU A 125 -3.18 -13.59 0.66
C LEU A 125 -3.39 -12.57 -0.47
N GLN A 126 -2.46 -12.45 -1.43
CA GLN A 126 -2.69 -11.67 -2.65
C GLN A 126 -3.87 -12.24 -3.43
N ALA A 127 -3.88 -13.55 -3.69
CA ALA A 127 -4.99 -14.19 -4.40
C ALA A 127 -6.34 -13.99 -3.67
N VAL A 128 -6.37 -14.13 -2.34
CA VAL A 128 -7.57 -13.90 -1.52
C VAL A 128 -8.10 -12.46 -1.66
N ASN A 129 -7.23 -11.46 -1.61
CA ASN A 129 -7.64 -10.06 -1.78
C ASN A 129 -8.06 -9.73 -3.23
N LEU A 130 -7.42 -10.37 -4.22
CA LEU A 130 -7.81 -10.22 -5.62
C LEU A 130 -9.19 -10.81 -5.91
N SER A 131 -9.51 -11.96 -5.32
CA SER A 131 -10.87 -12.55 -5.40
C SER A 131 -11.88 -11.57 -4.84
N LEU A 132 -11.67 -11.10 -3.60
CA LEU A 132 -12.57 -10.16 -2.96
C LEU A 132 -12.80 -8.90 -3.81
N ALA A 133 -11.73 -8.35 -4.39
CA ALA A 133 -11.83 -7.17 -5.23
C ALA A 133 -12.55 -7.44 -6.56
N THR A 134 -12.13 -8.46 -7.30
CA THR A 134 -12.70 -8.71 -8.64
C THR A 134 -14.14 -9.20 -8.57
N ASP A 135 -14.52 -9.94 -7.52
CA ASP A 135 -15.90 -10.39 -7.32
C ASP A 135 -16.82 -9.22 -6.93
N THR A 136 -16.26 -8.15 -6.38
CA THR A 136 -17.01 -6.94 -6.00
C THR A 136 -17.09 -5.91 -7.13
N TRP A 137 -16.01 -5.73 -7.91
CA TRP A 137 -15.89 -4.62 -8.89
C TRP A 137 -15.68 -5.05 -10.34
N GLY A 138 -15.49 -6.34 -10.63
CA GLY A 138 -15.17 -6.81 -11.97
C GLY A 138 -13.69 -6.60 -12.30
N ASP A 139 -13.43 -5.88 -13.39
CA ASP A 139 -12.07 -5.52 -13.79
C ASP A 139 -11.42 -4.63 -12.71
N ILE A 140 -10.15 -4.89 -12.39
CA ILE A 140 -9.45 -4.21 -11.29
C ILE A 140 -7.96 -3.99 -11.63
N PRO A 141 -7.30 -2.95 -11.09
CA PRO A 141 -5.85 -2.78 -11.26
C PRO A 141 -5.04 -3.88 -10.58
N TYR A 142 -4.10 -4.52 -11.26
CA TYR A 142 -3.16 -5.43 -10.59
C TYR A 142 -1.75 -5.40 -11.17
N THR A 143 -1.60 -5.70 -12.46
CA THR A 143 -0.29 -5.85 -13.11
C THR A 143 0.56 -4.58 -13.07
N GLU A 144 -0.08 -3.42 -12.95
CA GLU A 144 0.57 -2.12 -12.86
C GLU A 144 0.37 -1.41 -11.50
N ALA A 145 -0.36 -2.02 -10.57
CA ALA A 145 -0.90 -1.34 -9.39
C ALA A 145 0.17 -0.95 -8.35
N PHE A 146 1.30 -1.65 -8.28
CA PHE A 146 2.29 -1.49 -7.20
C PHE A 146 3.59 -0.80 -7.65
N GLN A 147 3.48 0.14 -8.59
CA GLN A 147 4.63 0.91 -9.12
C GLN A 147 4.82 2.27 -8.43
N GLY A 148 3.93 2.64 -7.49
CA GLY A 148 4.00 3.88 -6.74
C GLY A 148 4.02 5.12 -7.64
N ALA A 149 4.93 6.06 -7.38
CA ALA A 149 5.04 7.30 -8.15
C ALA A 149 5.42 7.11 -9.62
N ALA A 150 5.89 5.92 -10.02
CA ALA A 150 6.20 5.63 -11.42
C ALA A 150 4.95 5.41 -12.28
N ASN A 151 3.82 5.02 -11.68
CA ASN A 151 2.54 4.92 -12.38
C ASN A 151 1.37 5.28 -11.46
N LEU A 152 0.84 6.49 -11.63
CA LEU A 152 -0.32 6.98 -10.87
C LEU A 152 -1.66 6.56 -11.47
N TYR A 153 -1.66 5.95 -12.65
CA TYR A 153 -2.85 5.56 -13.40
C TYR A 153 -2.73 4.11 -13.88
N PRO A 154 -2.66 3.14 -12.95
CA PRO A 154 -2.57 1.73 -13.33
C PRO A 154 -3.80 1.32 -14.13
N LYS A 155 -3.59 0.60 -15.23
CA LYS A 155 -4.71 0.06 -16.01
C LYS A 155 -5.52 -0.93 -15.17
N TYR A 156 -6.77 -1.14 -15.59
CA TYR A 156 -7.62 -2.19 -15.07
C TYR A 156 -7.38 -3.46 -15.88
N ASP A 157 -7.05 -4.53 -15.20
CA ASP A 157 -6.92 -5.85 -15.79
C ASP A 157 -8.29 -6.55 -15.78
N SER A 158 -8.60 -7.28 -16.85
CA SER A 158 -9.87 -7.99 -16.96
C SER A 158 -10.07 -8.99 -15.82
N GLN A 159 -11.30 -9.16 -15.34
CA GLN A 159 -11.63 -10.16 -14.32
C GLN A 159 -11.11 -11.56 -14.70
N GLU A 160 -11.25 -11.97 -15.97
CA GLU A 160 -10.70 -13.26 -16.44
C GLU A 160 -9.19 -13.36 -16.22
N SER A 161 -8.43 -12.31 -16.53
CA SER A 161 -6.98 -12.29 -16.32
C SER A 161 -6.59 -12.27 -14.84
N ILE A 162 -7.40 -11.64 -13.98
CA ILE A 162 -7.22 -11.67 -12.53
C ILE A 162 -7.40 -13.09 -12.01
N TYR A 163 -8.44 -13.81 -12.44
CA TYR A 163 -8.64 -15.21 -12.07
C TYR A 163 -7.47 -16.12 -12.48
N LYS A 164 -6.91 -15.94 -13.68
CA LYS A 164 -5.69 -16.67 -14.10
C LYS A 164 -4.50 -16.33 -13.20
N THR A 165 -4.35 -15.06 -12.86
CA THR A 165 -3.30 -14.58 -11.95
C THR A 165 -3.44 -15.19 -10.56
N MET A 166 -4.65 -15.30 -10.03
CA MET A 166 -4.91 -15.95 -8.73
C MET A 166 -4.43 -17.39 -8.73
N GLN A 167 -4.70 -18.17 -9.79
CA GLN A 167 -4.22 -19.55 -9.88
C GLN A 167 -2.69 -19.62 -9.85
N THR A 168 -2.00 -18.75 -10.60
CA THR A 168 -0.54 -18.69 -10.57
C THR A 168 0.00 -18.33 -9.17
N LEU A 169 -0.62 -17.36 -8.49
CA LEU A 169 -0.23 -16.99 -7.12
C LEU A 169 -0.41 -18.14 -6.13
N LEU A 170 -1.51 -18.90 -6.25
CA LEU A 170 -1.80 -20.05 -5.39
C LEU A 170 -0.82 -21.20 -5.64
N ASP A 171 -0.55 -21.56 -6.90
CA ASP A 171 0.40 -22.62 -7.27
C ASP A 171 1.82 -22.30 -6.78
N ASP A 172 2.25 -21.07 -7.04
CA ASP A 172 3.52 -20.56 -6.54
C ASP A 172 3.55 -20.54 -5.01
N GLY A 173 2.45 -20.13 -4.38
CA GLY A 173 2.30 -20.08 -2.93
C GLY A 173 2.49 -21.46 -2.30
N ILE A 174 1.80 -22.46 -2.82
CA ILE A 174 1.92 -23.87 -2.40
C ILE A 174 3.36 -24.36 -2.55
N THR A 175 4.01 -24.04 -3.67
CA THR A 175 5.39 -24.42 -3.94
C THR A 175 6.36 -23.81 -2.90
N GLN A 176 6.14 -22.57 -2.49
CA GLN A 176 6.97 -21.91 -1.47
C GLN A 176 6.73 -22.43 -0.04
N LEU A 177 5.60 -23.10 0.20
CA LEU A 177 5.23 -23.66 1.51
C LEU A 177 5.62 -25.15 1.66
N SER A 178 6.12 -25.77 0.61
CA SER A 178 6.54 -27.18 0.57
C SER A 178 8.02 -27.34 0.87
#